data_AF-F4XU00-F1
#
_entry.id   AF-F4XU00-F1
#
_cell.length_a   1.000
_cell.length_b   1.000
_cell.length_c   1.000
_cell.angle_alpha   90.00
_cell.angle_beta   90.00
_cell.angle_gamma   90.00
#
_symmetry.space_group_name_H-M   'P 1'
#
loop_
_entity.id
_entity.type
_entity.pdbx_description
1 polymer ?
#
loop_
_entity_poly.entity_id
_entity_poly.type
_entity_poly.pdbx_seq_one_letter_code
_entity_poly.pdbx_strand_id
1 'polypeptide(L)'
;MEKSWDPTTLKAVFDQNLPPIFSQSFTSALVESKDSGNTVQKSKKIRLFLKADQRQLINRWFGVSRYVFNKTVEILKNGEVKANWLAIKTDILNSLPEWCKTVPYQIKSIGIKDACTAVIEAKKNTI
;
A
#
# COMPACT_ATOMS: atom_id res chain seq x y z
N MET A 1 -36.47 22.48 11.40
CA MET A 1 -37.55 21.51 11.17
C MET A 1 -37.20 20.77 9.88
N GLU A 2 -36.94 19.48 10.01
CA GLU A 2 -36.51 18.57 8.94
C GLU A 2 -37.56 18.46 7.81
N LYS A 3 -37.09 18.19 6.58
CA LYS A 3 -37.46 17.02 5.74
C LYS A 3 -36.95 17.21 4.32
N SER A 4 -36.08 16.32 3.86
CA SER A 4 -35.79 16.09 2.44
C SER A 4 -35.20 14.68 2.34
N TRP A 5 -36.05 13.67 2.17
CA TRP A 5 -36.62 13.13 0.91
C TRP A 5 -35.58 12.30 0.14
N ASP A 6 -35.59 11.01 0.48
CA ASP A 6 -35.51 9.86 -0.43
C ASP A 6 -34.48 8.78 -0.06
N PRO A 7 -34.94 7.50 0.04
CA PRO A 7 -34.07 6.36 0.21
C PRO A 7 -33.55 5.91 -1.17
N THR A 8 -32.24 5.92 -1.37
CA THR A 8 -31.67 5.22 -2.54
C THR A 8 -31.60 3.73 -2.23
N THR A 9 -32.66 3.04 -2.64
CA THR A 9 -32.76 1.58 -2.67
C THR A 9 -31.66 1.03 -3.60
N LEU A 10 -30.56 0.53 -3.04
CA LEU A 10 -29.58 -0.23 -3.83
C LEU A 10 -30.19 -1.60 -4.19
N LYS A 11 -30.71 -1.71 -5.42
CA LYS A 11 -31.08 -2.99 -6.02
C LYS A 11 -29.79 -3.70 -6.43
N ALA A 12 -29.28 -4.58 -5.56
CA ALA A 12 -28.26 -5.55 -5.96
C ALA A 12 -28.96 -6.71 -6.70
N VAL A 13 -28.61 -6.91 -7.97
CA VAL A 13 -28.94 -8.13 -8.72
C VAL A 13 -28.05 -9.25 -8.17
N PHE A 14 -28.64 -10.27 -7.55
CA PHE A 14 -27.90 -11.47 -7.16
C PHE A 14 -27.67 -12.34 -8.40
N ASP A 15 -26.43 -12.37 -8.90
CA ASP A 15 -26.01 -13.35 -9.89
C ASP A 15 -25.95 -14.75 -9.25
N GLN A 16 -26.63 -15.73 -9.86
CA GLN A 16 -26.84 -17.08 -9.32
C GLN A 16 -25.63 -18.04 -9.46
N ASN A 17 -24.44 -17.56 -9.87
CA ASN A 17 -23.35 -18.45 -10.28
C ASN A 17 -22.03 -18.30 -9.50
N LEU A 18 -22.05 -17.80 -8.26
CA LEU A 18 -20.85 -17.80 -7.42
C LEU A 18 -20.70 -19.14 -6.67
N PRO A 19 -19.51 -19.76 -6.64
CA PRO A 19 -19.25 -20.95 -5.83
C PRO A 19 -19.44 -20.63 -4.35
N PRO A 20 -19.82 -21.62 -3.51
CA PRO A 20 -20.32 -21.39 -2.16
C PRO A 20 -19.25 -20.72 -1.29
N ILE A 21 -19.38 -19.42 -1.11
CA ILE A 21 -18.70 -18.69 -0.04
C ILE A 21 -19.51 -18.99 1.20
N PHE A 22 -18.90 -19.68 2.16
CA PHE A 22 -19.55 -20.10 3.41
C PHE A 22 -20.03 -18.85 4.18
N SER A 23 -21.29 -18.48 3.97
CA SER A 23 -21.94 -17.37 4.66
C SER A 23 -22.47 -17.89 5.99
N GLN A 24 -21.70 -17.72 7.05
CA GLN A 24 -22.14 -18.07 8.40
C GLN A 24 -23.19 -17.04 8.85
N SER A 25 -24.47 -17.40 8.75
CA SER A 25 -25.59 -16.63 9.25
C SER A 25 -25.45 -16.47 10.77
N PHE A 26 -25.30 -15.24 11.27
CA PHE A 26 -25.36 -14.96 12.70
C PHE A 26 -26.83 -14.86 13.13
N THR A 27 -27.32 -15.83 13.89
CA THR A 27 -28.58 -15.70 14.62
C THR A 27 -28.35 -14.74 15.79
N SER A 28 -28.84 -13.51 15.71
CA SER A 28 -28.83 -12.60 16.85
C SER A 28 -29.98 -12.97 17.80
N ALA A 29 -29.66 -13.64 18.91
CA ALA A 29 -30.56 -13.70 20.06
C ALA A 29 -30.30 -12.47 20.94
N LEU A 30 -31.32 -11.63 21.12
CA LEU A 30 -31.31 -10.52 22.05
C LEU A 30 -31.26 -11.07 23.48
N VAL A 31 -30.10 -10.98 24.13
CA VAL A 31 -29.97 -11.19 25.58
C VAL A 31 -29.40 -9.92 26.20
N GLU A 32 -30.02 -9.52 27.30
CA GLU A 32 -29.97 -8.23 27.98
C GLU A 32 -28.58 -7.59 28.06
N SER A 33 -28.55 -6.32 27.68
CA SER A 33 -27.43 -5.39 27.86
C SER A 33 -27.03 -5.34 29.33
N LYS A 34 -25.85 -5.88 29.66
CA LYS A 34 -25.19 -5.65 30.95
C LYS A 34 -23.74 -5.24 30.76
N ASP A 35 -23.49 -4.01 31.22
CA ASP A 35 -22.24 -3.31 31.48
C ASP A 35 -21.29 -3.09 30.29
N SER A 36 -21.15 -1.83 29.90
CA SER A 36 -20.20 -1.34 28.91
C SER A 36 -18.77 -1.35 29.46
N GLY A 37 -18.26 -2.54 29.76
CA GLY A 37 -16.83 -2.76 29.87
C GLY A 37 -16.22 -2.66 28.48
N ASN A 38 -15.32 -1.69 28.26
CA ASN A 38 -14.52 -1.54 27.06
C ASN A 38 -13.80 -2.86 26.72
N THR A 39 -14.46 -3.72 25.94
CA THR A 39 -13.84 -4.89 25.36
C THR A 39 -13.06 -4.39 24.17
N VAL A 40 -11.80 -4.03 24.42
CA VAL A 40 -10.80 -3.79 23.38
C VAL A 40 -10.82 -5.00 22.47
N GLN A 41 -11.48 -4.88 21.32
CA GLN A 41 -11.63 -5.94 20.34
C GLN A 41 -10.24 -6.21 19.76
N LYS A 42 -9.49 -7.11 20.39
CA LYS A 42 -8.12 -7.42 19.99
C LYS A 42 -8.17 -8.00 18.58
N SER A 43 -7.58 -7.26 17.62
CA SER A 43 -7.44 -7.74 16.25
C SER A 43 -6.64 -9.04 16.25
N LYS A 44 -7.22 -10.11 15.67
CA LYS A 44 -6.51 -11.39 15.53
C LYS A 44 -5.36 -11.20 14.52
N LYS A 45 -4.12 -11.45 14.96
CA LYS A 45 -2.91 -11.31 14.11
C LYS A 45 -2.95 -12.34 12.97
N ILE A 46 -3.12 -11.87 11.74
CA ILE A 46 -2.98 -12.72 10.55
C ILE A 46 -1.49 -12.93 10.28
N ARG A 47 -1.06 -14.20 10.19
CA ARG A 47 0.31 -14.56 9.77
C ARG A 47 0.25 -15.03 8.32
N LEU A 48 1.05 -14.40 7.46
CA LEU A 48 1.19 -14.79 6.07
C LEU A 48 2.49 -15.60 5.91
N PHE A 49 2.37 -16.84 5.43
CA PHE A 49 3.51 -17.68 5.10
C PHE A 49 3.66 -17.71 3.58
N LEU A 50 4.83 -17.29 3.10
CA LEU A 50 5.15 -17.24 1.67
C LEU A 50 5.73 -18.58 1.22
N LYS A 51 5.34 -19.03 0.03
CA LYS A 51 6.02 -20.14 -0.66
C LYS A 51 7.42 -19.70 -1.12
N ALA A 52 8.30 -20.66 -1.41
CA ALA A 52 9.67 -20.39 -1.84
C ALA A 52 9.72 -19.45 -3.07
N ASP A 53 8.88 -19.70 -4.08
CA ASP A 53 8.83 -18.89 -5.31
C ASP A 53 8.36 -17.45 -5.03
N GLN A 54 7.34 -17.29 -4.18
CA GLN A 54 6.85 -15.98 -3.78
C GLN A 54 7.91 -15.20 -3.01
N ARG A 55 8.69 -15.88 -2.15
CA ARG A 55 9.80 -15.27 -1.43
C ARG A 55 10.89 -14.79 -2.38
N GLN A 56 11.24 -15.57 -3.41
CA GLN A 56 12.20 -15.15 -4.43
C GLN A 56 11.71 -13.92 -5.20
N LEU A 57 10.43 -13.91 -5.60
CA LEU A 57 9.81 -12.77 -6.29
C LEU A 57 9.86 -11.49 -5.44
N ILE A 58 9.47 -11.59 -4.16
CA ILE A 58 9.48 -10.47 -3.22
C ILE A 58 10.91 -9.98 -2.97
N ASN A 59 11.89 -10.88 -2.83
CA ASN A 59 13.29 -10.50 -2.67
C ASN A 59 13.81 -9.75 -3.90
N ARG A 60 13.43 -10.16 -5.11
CA ARG A 60 13.75 -9.43 -6.35
C ARG A 60 13.15 -8.03 -6.34
N TRP A 61 11.91 -7.88 -5.87
CA TRP A 61 11.25 -6.59 -5.75
C TRP A 61 11.96 -5.68 -4.75
N PHE A 62 12.34 -6.20 -3.58
CA PHE A 62 13.13 -5.46 -2.59
C PHE A 62 14.50 -5.06 -3.14
N GLY A 63 15.17 -5.95 -3.88
CA GLY A 63 16.43 -5.67 -4.54
C GLY A 63 16.33 -4.50 -5.53
N VAL A 64 15.31 -4.51 -6.40
CA VAL A 64 15.04 -3.38 -7.31
C VAL A 64 14.72 -2.11 -6.55
N SER A 65 13.87 -2.16 -5.53
CA SER A 65 13.53 -0.98 -4.73
C SER A 65 14.77 -0.32 -4.13
N ARG A 66 15.64 -1.13 -3.50
CA ARG A 66 16.89 -0.65 -2.91
C ARG A 66 17.86 -0.08 -3.95
N TYR A 67 17.96 -0.72 -5.11
CA TYR A 67 18.77 -0.21 -6.21
C TYR A 67 18.29 1.15 -6.70
N VAL A 68 16.99 1.29 -6.95
CA VAL A 68 16.38 2.55 -7.39
C VAL A 68 16.54 3.64 -6.34
N PHE A 69 16.36 3.31 -5.06
CA PHE A 69 16.59 4.22 -3.95
C PHE A 69 18.03 4.75 -3.95
N ASN A 70 19.02 3.86 -3.96
CA ASN A 70 20.44 4.23 -3.93
C ASN A 70 20.81 5.12 -5.14
N LYS A 71 20.37 4.73 -6.34
CA LYS A 71 20.62 5.50 -7.56
C LYS A 71 19.99 6.88 -7.50
N THR A 72 18.78 7.00 -6.94
CA THR A 72 18.11 8.28 -6.72
C THR A 72 18.88 9.16 -5.72
N VAL A 73 19.37 8.59 -4.62
CA VAL A 73 20.19 9.30 -3.63
C VAL A 73 21.49 9.81 -4.25
N GLU A 74 22.16 9.01 -5.09
CA GLU A 74 23.38 9.45 -5.80
C GLU A 74 23.12 10.64 -6.71
N ILE A 75 22.05 10.62 -7.50
CA ILE A 75 21.65 11.74 -8.36
C ILE A 75 21.38 13.01 -7.52
N LEU A 76 20.67 12.85 -6.40
CA LEU A 76 20.32 13.97 -5.52
C LEU A 76 21.52 14.53 -4.73
N LYS A 77 22.54 13.70 -4.46
CA LYS A 77 23.80 14.12 -3.80
C LYS A 77 24.60 15.08 -4.67
N ASN A 78 24.56 14.92 -5.99
CA ASN A 78 25.29 15.77 -6.92
C ASN A 78 24.79 17.23 -6.95
N GLY A 79 23.65 17.53 -6.31
CA GLY A 79 23.21 18.89 -6.02
C GLY A 79 22.60 19.66 -7.20
N GLU A 80 22.76 19.16 -8.43
CA GLU A 80 22.17 19.76 -9.64
C GLU A 80 20.64 19.65 -9.68
N VAL A 81 20.08 18.61 -9.05
CA VAL A 81 18.66 18.28 -9.15
C VAL A 81 17.96 18.56 -7.81
N LYS A 82 16.98 19.48 -7.82
CA LYS A 82 16.08 19.69 -6.67
C LYS A 82 15.27 18.41 -6.44
N ALA A 83 15.14 17.98 -5.19
CA ALA A 83 14.37 16.81 -4.77
C ALA A 83 12.85 16.97 -5.00
N ASN A 84 12.45 17.02 -6.27
CA ASN A 84 11.07 17.01 -6.72
C ASN A 84 10.77 15.65 -7.32
N TRP A 85 10.06 14.81 -6.56
CA TRP A 85 9.81 13.42 -6.93
C TRP A 85 9.08 13.29 -8.28
N LEU A 86 8.14 14.20 -8.60
CA LEU A 86 7.37 14.14 -9.86
C LEU A 86 8.25 14.40 -11.08
N ALA A 87 9.17 15.35 -10.96
CA ALA A 87 10.06 15.74 -12.05
C ALA A 87 11.09 14.65 -12.36
N ILE A 88 11.72 14.11 -11.30
CA ILE A 88 12.83 13.16 -11.43
C ILE A 88 12.36 11.74 -11.81
N LYS A 89 11.13 11.39 -11.45
CA LYS A 89 10.61 10.03 -11.57
C LYS A 89 10.71 9.48 -12.99
N THR A 90 10.34 10.27 -13.99
CA THR A 90 10.33 9.83 -15.39
C THR A 90 11.74 9.53 -15.88
N ASP A 91 12.67 10.44 -15.59
CA ASP A 91 14.07 10.30 -16.02
C ASP A 91 14.75 9.10 -15.36
N ILE A 92 14.55 8.92 -14.04
CA ILE A 92 15.09 7.77 -13.34
C ILE A 92 14.51 6.47 -13.88
N LEU A 93 13.19 6.39 -14.07
CA LEU A 93 12.53 5.18 -14.59
C LEU A 93 13.03 4.79 -15.98
N ASN A 94 13.29 5.77 -16.85
CA ASN A 94 13.86 5.55 -18.18
C ASN A 94 15.33 5.13 -18.13
N SER A 95 16.09 5.59 -17.13
CA SER A 95 17.49 5.21 -16.92
C SER A 95 17.70 3.83 -16.29
N LEU A 96 16.61 3.09 -16.00
CA LEU A 96 16.70 1.80 -15.34
C LEU A 96 17.14 0.69 -16.30
N PRO A 97 18.00 -0.22 -15.84
CA PRO A 97 18.42 -1.37 -16.64
C PRO A 97 17.26 -2.34 -16.89
N GLU A 98 17.39 -3.14 -17.94
CA GLU A 98 16.33 -4.01 -18.47
C GLU A 98 15.77 -5.01 -17.44
N TRP A 99 16.61 -5.54 -16.55
CA TRP A 99 16.19 -6.46 -15.50
C TRP A 99 15.21 -5.86 -14.48
N CYS A 100 15.12 -4.53 -14.38
CA CYS A 100 14.15 -3.80 -13.56
C CYS A 100 12.75 -3.72 -14.21
N LYS A 101 12.63 -4.00 -15.51
CA LYS A 101 11.34 -3.93 -16.23
C LYS A 101 10.34 -4.97 -15.71
N THR A 102 10.82 -6.13 -15.27
CA THR A 102 9.97 -7.22 -14.73
C THR A 102 9.33 -6.89 -13.38
N VAL A 103 9.84 -5.86 -12.67
CA VAL A 103 9.31 -5.47 -11.37
C VAL A 103 8.23 -4.41 -11.55
N PRO A 104 7.11 -4.50 -10.80
CA PRO A 104 6.01 -3.55 -10.90
C PRO A 104 6.46 -2.09 -10.77
N TYR A 105 5.83 -1.23 -11.56
CA TYR A 105 6.08 0.21 -11.56
C TYR A 105 6.00 0.82 -10.16
N GLN A 106 4.99 0.42 -9.38
CA GLN A 106 4.73 0.99 -8.06
C GLN A 106 5.93 0.87 -7.13
N ILE A 107 6.60 -0.29 -7.14
CA ILE A 107 7.76 -0.58 -6.29
C ILE A 107 8.93 0.35 -6.63
N LYS A 108 9.17 0.55 -7.93
CA LYS A 108 10.19 1.49 -8.41
C LYS A 108 9.83 2.93 -8.00
N SER A 109 8.58 3.32 -8.19
CA SER A 109 8.13 4.67 -7.87
C SER A 109 8.16 5.02 -6.39
N ILE A 110 7.87 4.05 -5.51
CA ILE A 110 7.96 4.22 -4.05
C ILE A 110 9.42 4.39 -3.65
N GLY A 111 10.34 3.58 -4.20
CA GLY A 111 11.78 3.74 -3.93
C GLY A 111 12.32 5.14 -4.28
N ILE A 112 11.88 5.73 -5.39
CA ILE A 112 12.23 7.11 -5.77
C ILE A 112 11.65 8.12 -4.76
N LYS A 113 10.37 7.98 -4.40
CA LYS A 113 9.70 8.86 -3.45
C LYS A 113 10.34 8.82 -2.07
N ASP A 114 10.69 7.62 -1.60
CA ASP A 114 11.34 7.42 -0.30
C ASP A 114 12.74 8.05 -0.31
N ALA A 115 13.50 7.93 -1.40
CA ALA A 115 14.79 8.59 -1.55
C ALA A 115 14.68 10.12 -1.50
N CYS A 116 13.72 10.70 -2.23
CA CYS A 116 13.48 12.15 -2.18
C CYS A 116 13.11 12.62 -0.76
N THR A 117 12.21 11.89 -0.09
CA THR A 117 11.78 12.19 1.28
C THR A 117 12.97 12.16 2.24
N ALA A 118 13.80 11.10 2.17
CA ALA A 118 14.98 10.94 3.01
C ALA A 118 16.00 12.08 2.83
N VAL A 119 16.23 12.53 1.59
CA VAL A 119 17.13 13.66 1.32
C VAL A 119 16.57 14.98 1.87
N ILE A 120 15.26 15.19 1.75
CA ILE A 120 14.59 16.38 2.29
C ILE A 120 14.70 16.39 3.83
N GLU A 121 14.44 15.26 4.48
CA GLU A 121 14.54 15.13 5.94
C GLU A 121 15.97 15.29 6.44
N ALA A 122 16.95 14.70 5.74
CA ALA A 122 18.37 14.89 6.08
C ALA A 122 18.76 16.37 6.05
N LYS A 123 18.34 17.11 5.01
CA LYS A 123 18.60 18.55 4.91
C LYS A 123 17.94 19.36 6.03
N LYS A 124 16.74 18.98 6.48
CA LYS A 124 16.06 19.64 7.61
C LYS A 124 16.80 19.46 8.93
N ASN A 125 17.41 18.30 9.16
CA ASN A 125 18.13 17.99 10.40
C ASN A 125 19.56 18.55 10.44
N THR A 126 20.04 19.16 9.35
CA THR A 126 21.40 19.74 9.27
C THR A 126 21.42 21.26 9.49
N ILE A 127 20.24 21.86 9.72
CA ILE A 127 20.03 23.29 10.03
C ILE A 127 19.58 23.37 11.49
#